data_AF-A0A433SDT4-F1
#
_entry.id   AF-A0A433SDT4-F1
#
_cell.length_a   1.000
_cell.length_b   1.000
_cell.length_c   1.000
_cell.angle_alpha   90.00
_cell.angle_beta   90.00
_cell.angle_gamma   90.00
#
_symmetry.space_group_name_H-M   'P 1'
#
loop_
_entity.id
_entity.type
_entity.pdbx_description
1 polymer ?
#
loop_
_entity_poly.entity_id
_entity_poly.type
_entity_poly.pdbx_seq_one_letter_code
_entity_poly.pdbx_strand_id
1 'polypeptide(L)'
;MLLPFFKELSTSHSILLAGAGGGFDIVSGIPIYFYLRTLGKNVVLANLSFTELSETESAEPCPGMYHITADSKTIPYFPEKHMLQWLQARGEYPDMFGNKTGVATIIEDACSISIMGTLISKS
;
A
#
# COMPACT_ATOMS: atom_id res chain seq x y z
N MET A 1 31.60 3.03 1.15
CA MET A 1 30.75 3.66 0.12
C MET A 1 29.37 3.01 0.24
N LEU A 2 28.32 3.78 0.55
CA LEU A 2 26.95 3.24 0.56
C LEU A 2 26.47 3.14 -0.89
N LEU A 3 25.77 2.06 -1.26
CA LEU A 3 25.17 1.96 -2.60
C LEU A 3 24.15 3.12 -2.79
N PRO A 4 24.02 3.68 -4.01
CA PRO A 4 23.12 4.80 -4.27
C PRO A 4 21.69 4.57 -3.78
N PHE A 5 21.19 3.35 -3.93
CA PHE A 5 19.88 2.92 -3.41
C PHE A 5 19.74 3.14 -1.90
N PHE A 6 20.71 2.69 -1.11
CA PHE A 6 20.66 2.87 0.35
C PHE A 6 20.85 4.33 0.77
N LYS A 7 21.55 5.13 -0.04
CA LYS A 7 21.68 6.56 0.20
C LYS A 7 20.35 7.27 0.01
N GLU A 8 19.61 6.94 -1.04
CA GLU A 8 18.27 7.51 -1.28
C GLU A 8 17.25 7.04 -0.24
N LEU A 9 17.34 5.76 0.14
CA LEU A 9 16.47 5.18 1.16
C LEU A 9 16.70 5.82 2.54
N SER A 10 17.94 6.20 2.86
CA SER A 10 18.25 6.82 4.16
C SER A 10 17.63 8.21 4.29
N THR A 11 17.56 8.99 3.19
CA THR A 11 16.98 10.34 3.15
C THR A 11 15.45 10.35 2.96
N SER A 12 14.88 9.28 2.43
CA SER A 12 13.44 9.13 2.23
C SER A 12 12.71 8.94 3.57
N HIS A 13 11.57 9.61 3.78
CA HIS A 13 10.77 9.47 5.01
C HIS A 13 9.53 8.60 4.79
N SER A 14 8.87 8.78 3.65
CA SER A 14 7.73 7.98 3.20
C SER A 14 8.15 7.11 2.03
N ILE A 15 7.78 5.83 2.08
CA ILE A 15 8.13 4.84 1.07
C ILE A 15 6.85 4.15 0.63
N LEU A 16 6.63 4.13 -0.69
CA LEU A 16 5.61 3.31 -1.30
C LEU A 16 6.19 1.95 -1.65
N LEU A 17 5.64 0.88 -1.08
CA LEU A 17 5.98 -0.50 -1.42
C LEU A 17 4.83 -1.08 -2.22
N ALA A 18 5.03 -1.24 -3.53
CA ALA A 18 3.99 -1.66 -4.47
C ALA A 18 4.26 -3.04 -5.06
N GLY A 19 3.26 -3.91 -5.03
CA GLY A 19 3.20 -5.15 -5.81
C GLY A 19 2.82 -4.84 -7.25
N ALA A 20 3.44 -5.54 -8.19
CA ALA A 20 3.34 -5.30 -9.63
C ALA A 20 2.76 -6.49 -10.40
N GLY A 21 2.49 -7.61 -9.72
CA GLY A 21 2.05 -8.85 -10.31
C GLY A 21 0.53 -9.03 -10.36
N GLY A 22 -0.25 -8.23 -9.63
CA GLY A 22 -1.71 -8.35 -9.61
C GLY A 22 -2.26 -9.09 -8.39
N GLY A 23 -1.42 -9.88 -7.72
CA GLY A 23 -1.87 -10.96 -6.85
C GLY A 23 -1.22 -10.95 -5.49
N PHE A 24 -0.75 -12.11 -5.05
CA PHE A 24 -0.04 -12.25 -3.77
C PHE A 24 1.44 -11.84 -3.85
N ASP A 25 1.91 -11.26 -4.95
CA ASP A 25 3.31 -10.82 -5.07
C ASP A 25 3.67 -9.75 -4.05
N ILE A 26 2.72 -8.88 -3.65
CA ILE A 26 2.90 -7.92 -2.55
C ILE A 26 3.26 -8.58 -1.21
N VAL A 27 2.85 -9.84 -0.98
CA VAL A 27 3.20 -10.61 0.23
C VAL A 27 4.71 -10.85 0.33
N SER A 28 5.40 -10.97 -0.80
CA SER A 28 6.88 -11.06 -0.83
C SER A 28 7.55 -9.80 -0.26
N GLY A 29 6.82 -8.68 -0.20
CA GLY A 29 7.25 -7.42 0.39
C GLY A 29 7.20 -7.39 1.92
N ILE A 30 6.61 -8.37 2.62
CA ILE A 30 6.48 -8.36 4.09
C ILE A 30 7.84 -8.19 4.81
N PRO A 31 8.91 -8.94 4.47
CA PRO A 31 10.21 -8.74 5.12
C PRO A 31 10.78 -7.32 4.88
N ILE A 32 10.53 -6.77 3.69
CA ILE A 32 10.95 -5.41 3.32
C ILE A 32 10.17 -4.39 4.13
N TYR A 33 8.85 -4.55 4.24
CA TYR A 33 7.98 -3.71 5.06
C TYR A 33 8.53 -3.61 6.49
N PHE A 34 8.73 -4.74 7.17
CA PHE A 34 9.25 -4.75 8.54
C PHE A 34 10.63 -4.11 8.65
N TYR A 35 11.53 -4.38 7.70
CA TYR A 35 12.85 -3.74 7.68
C TYR A 35 12.74 -2.22 7.56
N LEU A 36 11.88 -1.70 6.69
CA LEU A 36 11.68 -0.25 6.56
C LEU A 36 11.05 0.36 7.82
N ARG A 37 10.16 -0.37 8.49
CA ARG A 37 9.57 0.04 9.77
C ARG A 37 10.61 0.11 10.88
N THR A 38 11.56 -0.82 10.98
CA THR A 38 12.65 -0.74 11.98
C THR A 38 13.59 0.43 11.74
N LEU A 39 13.67 0.93 10.50
CA LEU A 39 14.38 2.17 10.14
C LEU A 39 13.55 3.45 10.42
N GLY A 40 12.37 3.33 11.03
CA GLY A 40 11.48 4.45 11.33
C GLY A 40 10.80 5.07 10.10
N LYS A 41 10.76 4.37 8.97
CA LYS A 41 10.13 4.87 7.74
C LYS A 41 8.62 4.76 7.82
N ASN A 42 7.91 5.73 7.24
CA ASN A 42 6.51 5.59 6.94
C ASN A 42 6.37 4.73 5.67
N VAL A 43 5.63 3.64 5.73
CA VAL A 43 5.51 2.70 4.62
C VAL A 43 4.05 2.56 4.23
N VAL A 44 3.73 3.02 3.02
CA VAL A 44 2.43 2.84 2.38
C VAL A 44 2.53 1.61 1.49
N LEU A 45 1.53 0.73 1.56
CA LEU A 45 1.45 -0.46 0.74
C LEU A 45 0.52 -0.21 -0.44
N ALA A 46 0.88 -0.75 -1.60
CA ALA A 46 0.01 -0.76 -2.76
C ALA A 46 0.13 -2.08 -3.53
N ASN A 47 -0.86 -2.41 -4.34
CA ASN A 47 -0.80 -3.55 -5.24
C ASN A 47 -1.50 -3.21 -6.55
N LEU A 48 -0.88 -3.52 -7.69
CA LEU A 48 -1.66 -3.80 -8.89
C LEU A 48 -2.59 -4.97 -8.53
N SER A 49 -3.89 -4.85 -8.80
CA SER A 49 -4.88 -5.77 -8.25
C SER A 49 -5.68 -6.50 -9.32
N PHE A 50 -5.72 -7.83 -9.21
CA PHE A 50 -6.63 -8.68 -9.96
C PHE A 50 -7.97 -8.88 -9.27
N THR A 51 -8.09 -8.42 -8.03
CA THR A 51 -9.36 -8.29 -7.30
C THR A 51 -10.33 -7.39 -8.07
N GLU A 52 -11.63 -7.71 -8.05
CA GLU A 52 -12.66 -6.79 -8.54
C GLU A 52 -12.95 -5.74 -7.46
N LEU A 53 -12.08 -4.72 -7.40
CA LEU A 53 -12.07 -3.74 -6.32
C LEU A 53 -13.37 -2.93 -6.24
N SER A 54 -14.07 -2.74 -7.36
CA SER A 54 -15.37 -2.06 -7.40
C SER A 54 -16.48 -2.79 -6.61
N GLU A 55 -16.33 -4.10 -6.38
CA GLU A 55 -17.26 -4.92 -5.60
C GLU A 55 -16.91 -5.01 -4.10
N THR A 56 -15.82 -4.35 -3.68
CA THR A 56 -15.31 -4.41 -2.30
C THR A 56 -15.82 -3.31 -1.39
N GLU A 57 -16.64 -2.39 -1.88
CA GLU A 57 -17.15 -1.23 -1.12
C GLU A 57 -16.03 -0.34 -0.53
N SER A 58 -14.80 -0.52 -1.01
CA SER A 58 -13.64 0.28 -0.63
C SER A 58 -13.78 1.68 -1.22
N ALA A 59 -13.34 2.69 -0.47
CA ALA A 59 -13.31 4.06 -0.99
C ALA A 59 -12.38 4.12 -2.21
N GLU A 60 -12.75 4.91 -3.22
CA GLU A 60 -11.95 5.16 -4.43
C GLU A 60 -11.51 6.64 -4.46
N PRO A 61 -10.40 7.02 -3.80
CA PRO A 61 -9.98 8.43 -3.70
C PRO A 61 -9.64 9.05 -5.06
N CYS A 62 -9.18 8.24 -6.01
CA CYS A 62 -8.99 8.62 -7.40
C CYS A 62 -9.33 7.44 -8.33
N PRO A 63 -9.70 7.70 -9.60
CA PRO A 63 -10.18 6.66 -10.51
C PRO A 63 -9.21 5.49 -10.65
N GLY A 64 -9.68 4.28 -10.34
CA GLY A 64 -8.93 3.05 -10.42
C GLY A 64 -8.03 2.74 -9.22
N MET A 65 -8.08 3.55 -8.16
CA MET A 65 -7.31 3.38 -6.93
C MET A 65 -8.23 3.29 -5.72
N TYR A 66 -8.14 2.19 -4.99
CA TYR A 66 -9.04 1.87 -3.88
C TYR A 66 -8.29 1.80 -2.58
N HIS A 67 -8.79 2.48 -1.54
CA HIS A 67 -8.26 2.41 -0.19
C HIS A 67 -8.84 1.18 0.51
N ILE A 68 -7.99 0.19 0.75
CA ILE A 68 -8.38 -1.10 1.31
C ILE A 68 -8.26 -1.04 2.83
N THR A 69 -9.34 -1.33 3.53
CA THR A 69 -9.39 -1.33 4.99
C THR A 69 -9.86 -2.69 5.52
N ALA A 70 -9.87 -2.85 6.84
CA ALA A 70 -10.45 -4.05 7.46
C ALA A 70 -11.95 -4.20 7.16
N ASP A 71 -12.63 -3.08 6.92
CA ASP A 71 -14.08 -2.99 6.69
C ASP A 71 -14.47 -3.20 5.22
N SER A 72 -13.52 -3.13 4.27
CA SER A 72 -13.76 -3.44 2.86
C SER A 72 -14.47 -4.80 2.74
N LYS A 73 -15.54 -4.91 1.95
CA LYS A 73 -16.27 -6.17 1.76
C LYS A 73 -15.33 -7.28 1.29
N THR A 74 -15.37 -8.41 2.00
CA THR A 74 -14.56 -9.59 1.65
C THR A 74 -15.13 -10.26 0.41
N ILE A 75 -14.28 -10.50 -0.57
CA ILE A 75 -14.57 -11.29 -1.77
C ILE A 75 -13.56 -12.44 -1.91
N PRO A 76 -13.83 -13.48 -2.74
CA PRO A 76 -13.02 -14.70 -2.75
C PRO A 76 -11.54 -14.52 -3.04
N TYR A 77 -11.18 -13.53 -3.87
CA TYR A 77 -9.79 -13.21 -4.19
C TYR A 77 -9.51 -11.76 -3.78
N PHE A 78 -8.79 -11.57 -2.67
CA PHE A 78 -8.48 -10.22 -2.17
C PHE A 78 -7.13 -10.17 -1.43
N PRO A 79 -5.99 -10.38 -2.14
CA PRO A 79 -4.67 -10.46 -1.52
C PRO A 79 -4.34 -9.28 -0.62
N GLU A 80 -4.76 -8.08 -1.00
CA GLU A 80 -4.53 -6.83 -0.28
C GLU A 80 -5.16 -6.86 1.10
N LYS A 81 -6.44 -7.24 1.17
CA LYS A 81 -7.16 -7.35 2.45
C LYS A 81 -6.58 -8.46 3.33
N HIS A 82 -6.24 -9.61 2.75
CA HIS A 82 -5.64 -10.72 3.51
C HIS A 82 -4.29 -10.32 4.13
N MET A 83 -3.44 -9.64 3.37
CA MET A 83 -2.17 -9.11 3.87
C MET A 83 -2.39 -8.07 4.96
N LEU A 84 -3.32 -7.13 4.76
CA LEU A 84 -3.64 -6.10 5.75
C LEU A 84 -4.11 -6.72 7.07
N GLN A 85 -5.04 -7.67 7.02
CA GLN A 85 -5.51 -8.39 8.22
C GLN A 85 -4.38 -9.17 8.91
N TRP A 86 -3.49 -9.80 8.13
CA TRP A 86 -2.34 -10.51 8.67
C TRP A 86 -1.34 -9.59 9.38
N LEU A 87 -1.15 -8.36 8.88
CA LEU A 87 -0.32 -7.33 9.50
C LEU A 87 -0.98 -6.75 10.75
N GLN A 88 -2.29 -6.48 10.71
CA GLN A 88 -3.07 -5.99 11.86
C GLN A 88 -3.05 -6.98 13.02
N ALA A 89 -3.14 -8.28 12.74
CA ALA A 89 -2.99 -9.33 13.76
C ALA A 89 -1.62 -9.34 14.46
N ARG A 90 -0.63 -8.61 13.93
CA ARG A 90 0.73 -8.44 14.49
C ARG A 90 0.99 -7.03 15.02
N GLY A 91 -0.05 -6.20 15.11
CA GLY A 91 0.05 -4.82 15.59
C GLY A 91 0.58 -3.83 14.56
N GLU A 92 0.57 -4.19 13.27
CA GLU A 92 0.95 -3.29 12.17
C GLU A 92 -0.29 -2.75 11.46
N TYR A 93 -0.33 -1.44 11.23
CA TYR A 93 -1.50 -0.75 10.67
C TYR A 93 -1.07 0.17 9.49
N PRO A 94 -0.54 -0.39 8.40
CA PRO A 94 -0.20 0.42 7.23
C PRO A 94 -1.45 0.82 6.44
N ASP A 95 -1.34 1.94 5.71
CA ASP A 95 -2.25 2.23 4.60
C ASP A 95 -2.03 1.22 3.47
N MET A 96 -3.12 0.70 2.90
CA MET A 96 -3.11 -0.29 1.82
C MET A 96 -3.98 0.16 0.65
N PHE A 97 -3.42 0.16 -0.55
CA PHE A 97 -4.13 0.53 -1.76
C PHE A 97 -4.15 -0.59 -2.80
N GLY A 98 -5.26 -0.73 -3.51
CA GLY A 98 -5.39 -1.58 -4.69
C GLY A 98 -5.57 -0.72 -5.93
N ASN A 99 -4.89 -1.06 -7.01
CA ASN A 99 -4.93 -0.31 -8.27
C ASN A 99 -5.32 -1.21 -9.46
N LYS A 100 -6.13 -0.69 -10.38
CA LYS A 100 -6.56 -1.39 -11.62
C LYS A 100 -5.93 -0.86 -12.91
N THR A 101 -5.18 0.24 -12.84
CA THR A 101 -4.71 1.04 -13.99
C THR A 101 -3.23 0.85 -14.33
N GLY A 102 -2.43 0.26 -13.44
CA GLY A 102 -1.01 -0.04 -13.66
C GLY A 102 -0.10 0.44 -12.53
N VAL A 103 1.18 0.02 -12.54
CA VAL A 103 2.13 0.44 -11.49
C VAL A 103 2.63 1.87 -11.68
N ALA A 104 2.68 2.37 -12.92
CA ALA A 104 3.05 3.75 -13.19
C ALA A 104 2.04 4.74 -12.59
N THR A 105 0.75 4.45 -12.71
CA THR A 105 -0.32 5.26 -12.13
C THR A 105 -0.32 5.20 -10.61
N ILE A 106 0.09 4.07 -10.00
CA ILE A 106 0.29 3.98 -8.54
C ILE A 106 1.27 5.06 -8.04
N ILE A 107 2.35 5.35 -8.76
CA ILE A 107 3.34 6.35 -8.35
C ILE A 107 2.78 7.77 -8.47
N GLU A 108 2.05 8.07 -9.55
CA GLU A 108 1.43 9.37 -9.79
C GLU A 108 0.32 9.65 -8.77
N ASP A 109 -0.52 8.65 -8.51
CA ASP A 109 -1.65 8.73 -7.57
C ASP A 109 -1.20 8.70 -6.10
N ALA A 110 -0.11 8.00 -5.77
CA ALA A 110 0.47 8.02 -4.42
C ALA A 110 0.90 9.43 -4.00
N CYS A 111 1.28 10.29 -4.96
CA CYS A 111 1.55 11.69 -4.69
C CYS A 111 0.28 12.43 -4.22
N SER A 112 -0.86 12.15 -4.86
CA SER A 112 -2.18 12.68 -4.49
C SER A 112 -2.69 12.12 -3.16
N ILE A 113 -2.40 10.85 -2.85
CA ILE A 113 -2.79 10.18 -1.61
C ILE A 113 -1.97 10.67 -0.41
N SER A 114 -0.66 10.90 -0.58
CA SER A 114 0.20 11.48 0.47
C SER A 114 -0.30 12.86 0.93
N ILE A 115 -0.89 13.64 0.01
CA ILE A 115 -1.54 14.93 0.31
C ILE A 115 -2.85 14.71 1.11
N MET A 116 -3.64 13.68 0.78
CA MET A 116 -4.87 13.34 1.50
C MET A 116 -4.63 12.72 2.88
N GLY A 117 -3.61 11.89 3.07
CA GLY A 117 -3.22 11.35 4.38
C GLY A 117 -2.85 12.45 5.39
N THR A 118 -2.34 13.59 4.90
CA THR A 118 -2.13 14.78 5.73
C THR A 118 -3.45 15.46 6.12
N LEU A 119 -4.47 15.42 5.26
CA LEU A 119 -5.78 16.04 5.48
C LEU A 119 -6.74 15.20 6.36
N ILE A 120 -6.58 13.88 6.41
CA ILE A 120 -7.46 12.98 7.20
C ILE A 120 -7.04 12.91 8.68
N SER A 121 -5.92 13.53 9.09
CA SER A 121 -5.49 13.60 10.50
C SER A 121 -6.15 14.70 11.36
N LYS A 122 -7.18 15.39 10.84
CA LYS A 122 -7.96 16.37 11.61
C LYS A 122 -9.44 16.07 11.51
N SER A 123 -9.97 15.32 12.46
CA SER A 123 -11.35 15.39 12.96
C SER A 123 -11.40 14.76 14.35
#